data_AF-A0A9X2ZMF3-F1
#
_entry.id   AF-A0A9X2ZMF3-F1
#
_cell.length_a   1.000
_cell.length_b   1.000
_cell.length_c   1.000
_cell.angle_alpha   90.00
_cell.angle_beta   90.00
_cell.angle_gamma   90.00
#
_symmetry.space_group_name_H-M   'P 1'
#
loop_
_entity.id
_entity.type
_entity.pdbx_description
1 polymer ?
#
loop_
_entity_poly.entity_id
_entity_poly.type
_entity_poly.pdbx_seq_one_letter_code
_entity_poly.pdbx_strand_id
1 'polypeptide(L)'
;MSIPLAVRDALSRLEYSWTRPRRKLPPVDPETYRERLTAIVEAVGKAEPSATVLIEDETKIKRFPPLRRQWQPVGKQRPVMVPEGNDDFTLYGTLDLTSGRTCVEA
;
A
#
# COMPACT_ATOMS: atom_id res chain seq x y z
N MET A 1 -26.54 5.61 8.93
CA MET A 1 -27.72 5.98 8.15
C MET A 1 -28.00 4.88 7.14
N SER A 2 -29.12 4.17 7.27
CA SER A 2 -29.52 3.10 6.35
C SER A 2 -30.15 3.72 5.11
N ILE A 3 -29.68 3.33 3.92
CA ILE A 3 -30.21 3.81 2.64
C ILE A 3 -31.38 2.89 2.24
N PRO A 4 -32.56 3.42 1.85
CA PRO A 4 -33.71 2.62 1.46
C PRO A 4 -33.40 1.61 0.34
N LEU A 5 -34.05 0.44 0.37
CA LEU A 5 -33.83 -0.65 -0.60
C LEU A 5 -34.00 -0.18 -2.05
N ALA A 6 -35.04 0.61 -2.35
CA ALA A 6 -35.28 1.16 -3.69
C ALA A 6 -34.10 1.98 -4.24
N VAL A 7 -33.40 2.72 -3.35
CA VAL A 7 -32.21 3.50 -3.73
C VAL A 7 -31.03 2.58 -4.00
N ARG A 8 -30.86 1.50 -3.22
CA ARG A 8 -29.81 0.50 -3.45
C ARG A 8 -30.00 -0.21 -4.78
N ASP A 9 -31.23 -0.59 -5.10
CA ASP A 9 -31.57 -1.25 -6.36
C ASP A 9 -31.33 -0.34 -7.55
N ALA A 10 -31.74 0.93 -7.45
CA ALA A 10 -31.46 1.93 -8.47
C ALA A 10 -29.95 2.12 -8.69
N LEU A 11 -29.16 2.22 -7.62
CA LEU A 11 -27.70 2.34 -7.69
C LEU A 11 -27.05 1.09 -8.30
N SER A 12 -27.54 -0.10 -7.96
CA SER A 12 -27.05 -1.34 -8.58
C SER A 12 -27.33 -1.38 -10.08
N ARG A 13 -28.52 -0.94 -10.54
CA ARG A 13 -28.86 -0.85 -11.97
C ARG A 13 -28.02 0.17 -12.73
N LEU A 14 -27.52 1.19 -12.03
CA LEU A 14 -26.60 2.19 -12.56
C LEU A 14 -25.13 1.77 -12.46
N GLU A 15 -24.86 0.50 -12.13
CA GLU A 15 -23.51 -0.07 -11.95
C GLU A 15 -22.70 0.63 -10.85
N TYR A 16 -23.34 0.98 -9.73
CA TYR A 16 -22.66 1.44 -8.52
C TYR A 16 -22.52 0.31 -7.50
N SER A 17 -21.39 0.32 -6.80
CA SER A 17 -21.10 -0.63 -5.71
C SER A 17 -20.73 0.11 -4.42
N TRP A 18 -21.09 -0.47 -3.27
CA TRP A 18 -20.71 0.04 -1.95
C TRP A 18 -19.32 -0.48 -1.56
N THR A 19 -18.29 0.26 -1.94
CA THR A 19 -16.89 -0.15 -1.78
C THR A 19 -16.05 0.97 -1.16
N ARG A 20 -14.84 0.61 -0.68
CA ARG A 20 -13.88 1.59 -0.17
C ARG A 20 -12.97 2.03 -1.32
N PRO A 21 -12.85 3.34 -1.64
CA PRO A 21 -11.86 3.82 -2.61
C PRO A 21 -10.43 3.56 -2.11
N ARG A 22 -9.50 3.28 -3.03
CA ARG A 22 -8.09 3.00 -2.71
C ARG A 22 -7.19 4.15 -3.18
N ARG A 23 -6.16 4.51 -2.43
CA ARG A 23 -5.13 5.40 -3.00
C ARG A 23 -4.39 4.60 -4.08
N LYS A 24 -4.34 5.11 -5.31
CA LYS A 24 -3.54 4.48 -6.37
C LYS A 24 -2.07 4.76 -6.10
N LEU A 25 -1.25 3.72 -6.07
CA LEU A 25 0.19 3.87 -6.12
C LEU A 25 0.59 4.26 -7.56
N PRO A 26 1.67 5.03 -7.74
CA PRO A 26 2.19 5.30 -9.07
C PRO A 26 2.51 3.97 -9.78
N PRO A 27 2.23 3.87 -11.09
CA PRO A 27 2.59 2.69 -11.84
C PRO A 27 4.11 2.50 -11.80
N VAL A 28 4.55 1.31 -11.40
CA VAL A 28 5.94 0.89 -11.52
C VAL A 28 6.05 0.10 -12.81
N ASP A 29 7.09 0.37 -13.61
CA ASP A 29 7.39 -0.44 -14.79
C ASP A 29 7.65 -1.90 -14.37
N PRO A 30 6.85 -2.88 -14.84
CA PRO A 30 6.94 -4.26 -14.38
C PRO A 30 8.27 -4.93 -14.68
N GLU A 31 8.94 -4.53 -15.76
CA GLU A 31 10.23 -5.10 -16.16
C GLU A 31 11.35 -4.61 -15.24
N THR A 32 11.45 -3.28 -15.06
CA THR A 32 12.36 -2.65 -14.10
C THR A 32 12.17 -3.21 -12.68
N TYR A 33 10.92 -3.45 -12.26
CA TYR A 33 10.64 -4.05 -10.95
C TYR A 33 11.21 -5.46 -10.82
N ARG A 34 11.03 -6.31 -11.85
CA ARG A 34 11.57 -7.67 -11.85
C ARG A 34 13.08 -7.68 -11.88
N GLU A 35 13.71 -6.85 -12.70
CA GLU A 35 15.18 -6.75 -12.78
C GLU A 35 15.79 -6.40 -11.43
N ARG A 36 15.20 -5.42 -10.73
CA ARG A 36 15.62 -5.04 -9.38
C ARG A 36 15.51 -6.20 -8.39
N LEU A 37 14.39 -6.92 -8.40
CA LEU A 37 14.20 -8.07 -7.52
C LEU A 37 15.21 -9.18 -7.81
N THR A 38 15.47 -9.49 -9.08
CA THR A 38 16.47 -10.49 -9.48
C THR A 38 17.85 -10.10 -8.97
N ALA A 39 18.26 -8.84 -9.15
CA ALA A 39 19.55 -8.35 -8.68
C ALA A 39 19.72 -8.48 -7.15
N ILE A 40 18.66 -8.19 -6.38
CA ILE A 40 18.66 -8.35 -4.92
C ILE A 40 18.81 -9.85 -4.57
N VAL A 41 18.00 -10.72 -5.18
CA VAL A 41 18.05 -12.17 -4.90
C VAL A 41 19.42 -12.75 -5.23
N GLU A 42 20.03 -12.36 -6.35
CA GLU A 42 21.38 -12.80 -6.72
C GLU A 42 22.45 -12.29 -5.75
N ALA A 43 22.35 -11.04 -5.30
CA ALA A 43 23.29 -10.47 -4.33
C ALA A 43 23.20 -11.19 -2.98
N VAL A 44 21.99 -11.46 -2.52
CA VAL A 44 21.75 -12.23 -1.29
C VAL A 44 22.25 -13.67 -1.44
N GLY A 45 22.02 -14.31 -2.58
CA GLY A 45 22.47 -15.68 -2.84
C GLY A 45 23.99 -15.84 -2.97
N LYS A 46 24.71 -14.76 -3.30
CA LYS A 46 26.19 -14.72 -3.33
C LYS A 46 26.81 -14.42 -1.96
N ALA A 47 26.01 -14.03 -0.97
CA ALA A 47 26.51 -13.77 0.36
C ALA A 47 26.97 -15.08 1.03
N GLU A 48 28.08 -15.02 1.75
CA GLU A 48 28.57 -16.17 2.51
C GLU A 48 27.53 -16.62 3.56
N PRO A 49 27.44 -17.91 3.91
CA PRO A 49 26.49 -18.39 4.92
C PRO A 49 26.66 -17.75 6.30
N SER A 50 27.85 -17.23 6.59
CA SER A 50 28.16 -16.48 7.83
C SER A 50 27.87 -14.99 7.73
N ALA A 51 27.56 -14.47 6.53
CA ALA A 51 27.23 -13.08 6.33
C ALA A 51 25.84 -12.77 6.89
N THR A 52 25.72 -11.66 7.60
CA THR A 52 24.42 -11.11 8.00
C THR A 52 23.91 -10.22 6.87
N VAL A 53 22.72 -10.52 6.36
CA VAL A 53 22.10 -9.75 5.29
C VAL A 53 21.02 -8.87 5.91
N LEU A 54 21.25 -7.57 5.88
CA LEU A 54 20.35 -6.57 6.45
C LEU A 54 19.64 -5.81 5.32
N ILE A 55 18.32 -5.63 5.46
CA ILE A 55 17.55 -4.69 4.66
C ILE A 55 17.19 -3.52 5.55
N GLU A 56 17.54 -2.32 5.12
CA GLU A 56 17.20 -1.07 5.79
C GLU A 56 16.24 -0.28 4.92
N ASP A 57 15.20 0.28 5.53
CA ASP A 57 14.28 1.20 4.86
C ASP A 57 13.80 2.29 5.82
N GLU A 58 13.49 3.44 5.23
CA GLU A 58 12.84 4.56 5.90
C GLU A 58 11.45 4.75 5.28
N THR A 59 10.42 4.71 6.12
CA THR A 59 9.05 4.92 5.63
C THR A 59 8.31 5.98 6.41
N LYS A 60 7.65 6.86 5.67
CA LYS A 60 6.79 7.92 6.23
C LYS A 60 5.35 7.45 6.25
N ILE A 61 4.80 7.26 7.44
CA ILE A 61 3.41 6.87 7.61
C ILE A 61 2.54 8.11 7.82
N LYS A 62 1.71 8.40 6.82
CA LYS A 62 0.69 9.44 6.92
C LYS A 62 -0.49 8.97 7.79
N ARG A 63 -0.82 9.70 8.85
CA ARG A 63 -1.95 9.40 9.76
C ARG A 63 -3.35 9.72 9.20
N PHE A 64 -3.52 9.69 7.87
CA PHE A 64 -4.81 10.04 7.28
C PHE A 64 -5.89 9.09 7.79
N PRO A 65 -7.09 9.60 8.13
CA PRO A 65 -8.17 8.73 8.53
C PRO A 65 -8.51 7.74 7.40
N PRO A 66 -8.86 6.49 7.74
CA PRO A 66 -9.25 5.50 6.76
C PRO A 66 -10.50 5.98 6.00
N LEU A 67 -10.46 5.92 4.68
CA LEU A 67 -11.63 6.27 3.85
C LEU A 67 -12.80 5.33 4.16
N ARG A 68 -13.98 5.90 4.42
CA ARG A 68 -15.18 5.09 4.63
C ARG A 68 -15.66 4.51 3.31
N ARG A 69 -16.47 3.45 3.38
CA ARG A 69 -17.15 2.92 2.19
C ARG A 69 -18.11 3.97 1.67
N GLN A 70 -18.23 4.05 0.34
CA GLN A 70 -19.15 4.94 -0.36
C GLN A 70 -19.67 4.22 -1.61
N TRP A 71 -20.76 4.73 -2.19
CA TRP A 71 -21.21 4.28 -3.51
C TRP A 71 -20.30 4.85 -4.58
N GLN A 72 -19.75 3.99 -5.44
CA GLN A 72 -18.91 4.39 -6.56
C GLN A 72 -19.18 3.51 -7.78
N PRO A 73 -19.03 4.05 -9.01
CA PRO A 73 -19.24 3.26 -10.21
C PRO A 73 -18.25 2.08 -10.27
N VAL A 74 -18.73 0.94 -10.76
CA VAL A 74 -17.90 -0.24 -10.99
C VAL A 74 -16.83 0.08 -12.03
N GLY A 75 -15.60 -0.35 -11.78
CA GLY A 75 -14.44 -0.08 -12.66
C GLY A 75 -13.92 1.37 -12.65
N LYS A 76 -14.68 2.35 -12.15
CA LYS A 76 -14.28 3.77 -12.10
C LYS A 76 -14.16 4.25 -10.66
N GLN A 77 -12.95 4.20 -10.14
CA GLN A 77 -12.70 4.72 -8.81
C GLN A 77 -12.80 6.25 -8.79
N ARG A 78 -13.62 6.80 -7.88
CA ARG A 78 -13.68 8.25 -7.68
C ARG A 78 -12.38 8.73 -7.02
N PRO A 79 -11.76 9.82 -7.53
CA PRO A 79 -10.62 10.44 -6.86
C PRO A 79 -11.09 10.99 -5.51
N VAL A 80 -10.33 10.70 -4.46
CA VAL A 80 -10.51 11.33 -3.15
C VAL A 80 -9.30 12.21 -2.93
N MET A 81 -9.54 13.52 -2.82
CA MET A 81 -8.48 14.48 -2.58
C MET A 81 -7.79 14.16 -1.26
N VAL A 82 -6.45 14.14 -1.31
CA VAL A 82 -5.62 14.06 -0.11
C VAL A 82 -5.55 15.48 0.46
N PRO A 83 -5.90 15.71 1.73
CA PRO A 83 -5.72 17.01 2.37
C PRO A 83 -4.27 17.49 2.25
N GLU A 84 -4.07 18.81 2.15
CA GLU A 84 -2.75 19.43 2.00
C GLU A 84 -1.83 19.16 3.21
N GLY A 85 -2.41 18.99 4.40
CA GLY A 85 -1.69 18.70 5.64
C GLY A 85 -2.30 17.53 6.40
N ASN A 86 -1.42 16.71 6.98
CA ASN A 86 -1.78 15.65 7.92
C ASN A 86 -0.52 15.23 8.69
N ASP A 87 -0.68 14.92 9.97
CA ASP A 87 0.42 14.41 10.80
C ASP A 87 1.05 13.17 10.17
N ASP A 88 2.37 13.10 10.28
CA ASP A 88 3.13 11.93 9.91
C ASP A 88 4.12 11.56 11.00
N PHE A 89 4.58 10.31 10.92
CA PHE A 89 5.73 9.86 11.67
C PHE A 89 6.58 9.03 10.73
N THR A 90 7.88 9.05 10.98
CA THR A 90 8.84 8.29 10.20
C THR A 90 9.22 7.06 10.99
N LEU A 91 9.27 5.93 10.31
CA LEU A 91 9.83 4.70 10.85
C LEU A 91 11.14 4.42 10.13
N TYR A 92 12.15 4.10 10.92
CA TYR A 92 13.42 3.59 10.46
C TYR A 92 13.52 2.16 10.96
N GLY A 93 13.89 1.25 10.08
CA GLY A 93 13.99 -0.14 10.50
C GLY A 93 14.97 -0.94 9.66
N THR A 94 15.57 -1.90 10.34
CA THR A 94 16.45 -2.89 9.74
C THR A 94 15.86 -4.27 9.97
N LEU A 95 15.76 -5.07 8.91
CA LEU A 95 15.38 -6.48 8.92
C LEU A 95 16.62 -7.34 8.62
N ASP A 96 16.95 -8.25 9.52
CA ASP A 96 17.87 -9.34 9.22
C ASP A 96 17.14 -10.42 8.43
N LEU A 97 17.51 -10.60 7.17
CA LEU A 97 16.88 -11.59 6.27
C LEU A 97 17.17 -13.03 6.65
N THR A 98 18.27 -13.28 7.37
CA THR A 98 18.67 -14.63 7.76
C THR A 98 17.92 -15.07 9.01
N SER A 99 17.79 -14.17 10.01
CA SER A 99 17.13 -14.49 11.29
C SER A 99 15.66 -14.07 11.38
N GLY A 100 15.20 -13.19 10.49
CA GLY A 100 13.86 -12.59 10.53
C GLY A 100 13.68 -11.55 11.66
N ARG A 101 14.74 -11.19 12.37
CA ARG A 101 14.68 -10.20 13.46
C ARG A 101 14.59 -8.79 12.89
N THR A 102 13.83 -7.94 13.58
CA THR A 102 13.67 -6.53 13.23
C THR A 102 14.21 -5.65 14.36
N CYS A 103 14.92 -4.60 13.97
CA CYS A 103 15.27 -3.48 14.84
C CYS A 103 14.56 -2.26 14.26
N VAL A 104 13.66 -1.64 15.04
CA VAL A 104 12.82 -0.53 14.58
C VAL A 104 12.96 0.62 15.56
N GLU A 105 13.16 1.82 15.03
CA GLU A 105 13.10 3.09 15.75
C GLU A 105 11.99 3.97 15.13
N ALA A 106 11.29 4.74 15.98
CA ALA A 106 10.09 5.50 15.63
C ALA A 106 10.11 6.91 16.22
#